data_AF-A0A967CE06-F1
#
_entry.id   AF-A0A967CE06-F1
#
_cell.length_a   1.000
_cell.length_b   1.000
_cell.length_c   1.000
_cell.angle_alpha   90.00
_cell.angle_beta   90.00
_cell.angle_gamma   90.00
#
_symmetry.space_group_name_H-M   'P 1'
#
loop_
_entity.id
_entity.type
_entity.pdbx_description
1 polymer ?
#
loop_
_entity_poly.entity_id
_entity_poly.type
_entity_poly.pdbx_seq_one_letter_code
_entity_poly.pdbx_strand_id
1 'polypeptide(L)'
;DAAQEASDITVLDQLPAIAIPKRFTQPMKEIWELQDRLEFKVGRRPLRLLEHKRFRAAYDFLLLREKEDSKLTEPADWWTRVQGESPDVQRDMLKLLDSHPKQPRRRKKRQRKPSPPFESPSE
;
A
#
# COMPACT_ATOMS: atom_id res chain seq x y z
N ASP A 1 -8.91 0.73 -5.61
CA ASP A 1 -8.87 1.64 -6.78
C ASP A 1 -9.45 3.03 -6.54
N ALA A 2 -10.16 3.30 -5.43
CA ALA A 2 -10.64 4.65 -5.12
C ALA A 2 -9.52 5.71 -4.95
N ALA A 3 -8.39 5.35 -4.34
CA ALA A 3 -7.26 6.27 -4.16
C ALA A 3 -6.64 6.72 -5.50
N GLN A 4 -6.60 5.81 -6.48
CA GLN A 4 -6.06 6.09 -7.80
C GLN A 4 -7.01 7.01 -8.60
N GLU A 5 -8.30 6.75 -8.51
CA GLU A 5 -9.35 7.61 -9.11
C GLU A 5 -9.33 9.02 -8.50
N ALA A 6 -9.24 9.14 -7.18
CA ALA A 6 -9.14 10.44 -6.51
C ALA A 6 -7.88 11.23 -6.94
N SER A 7 -6.76 10.52 -7.09
CA SER A 7 -5.51 11.08 -7.61
C SER A 7 -5.66 11.55 -9.06
N ASP A 8 -6.38 10.79 -9.90
CA ASP A 8 -6.65 11.15 -11.29
C ASP A 8 -7.52 12.40 -11.39
N ILE A 9 -8.60 12.47 -10.61
CA ILE A 9 -9.50 13.62 -10.52
C ILE A 9 -8.72 14.87 -10.08
N THR A 10 -7.94 14.78 -9.00
CA THR A 10 -7.14 15.91 -8.47
C THR A 10 -6.20 16.49 -9.54
N VAL A 11 -5.57 15.62 -10.34
CA VAL A 11 -4.71 16.07 -11.42
C VAL A 11 -5.52 16.75 -12.52
N LEU A 12 -6.66 16.19 -12.91
CA LEU A 12 -7.54 16.76 -13.95
C LEU A 12 -8.07 18.14 -13.54
N ASP A 13 -8.44 18.33 -12.27
CA ASP A 13 -8.93 19.61 -11.73
C ASP A 13 -7.86 20.70 -11.76
N GLN A 14 -6.58 20.33 -11.65
CA GLN A 14 -5.46 21.28 -11.65
C GLN A 14 -5.01 21.70 -13.06
N LEU A 15 -5.23 20.87 -14.08
CA LEU A 15 -4.76 21.12 -15.45
C LEU A 15 -5.21 22.47 -16.08
N PRO A 16 -6.45 22.97 -15.82
CA PRO A 16 -6.87 24.28 -16.33
C PRO A 16 -6.09 25.45 -15.73
N ALA A 17 -5.61 25.33 -14.49
CA ALA A 17 -4.87 26.39 -13.83
C ALA A 17 -3.38 26.38 -14.22
N ILE A 18 -2.78 25.19 -14.29
CA ILE A 18 -1.36 25.02 -14.62
C ILE A 18 -1.20 23.80 -15.53
N ALA A 19 -0.52 23.97 -16.65
CA ALA A 19 -0.14 22.86 -17.51
C ALA A 19 0.93 22.00 -16.82
N ILE A 20 0.56 20.81 -16.35
CA ILE A 20 1.47 19.85 -15.73
C ILE A 20 1.72 18.67 -16.68
N PRO A 21 2.92 18.56 -17.29
CA PRO A 21 3.28 17.43 -18.13
C PRO A 21 3.16 16.07 -17.42
N LYS A 22 2.78 15.02 -18.16
CA LYS A 22 2.61 13.65 -17.64
C LYS A 22 3.84 13.10 -16.89
N ARG A 23 5.05 13.50 -17.31
CA ARG A 23 6.31 13.12 -16.64
C ARG A 23 6.41 13.59 -15.19
N PHE A 24 5.62 14.57 -14.78
CA PHE A 24 5.55 15.06 -13.40
C PHE A 24 4.34 14.50 -12.65
N THR A 25 3.17 14.43 -13.31
CA THR A 25 1.97 13.87 -12.68
C THR A 25 2.15 12.40 -12.33
N GLN A 26 2.78 11.60 -13.20
CA GLN A 26 2.99 10.17 -12.94
C GLN A 26 3.82 9.92 -11.67
N PRO A 27 4.99 10.56 -11.46
CA PRO A 27 5.70 10.52 -10.19
C PRO A 27 4.86 10.94 -8.98
N MET A 28 4.03 11.99 -9.09
CA MET A 28 3.19 12.45 -7.97
C MET A 28 2.19 11.38 -7.55
N LYS A 29 1.52 10.76 -8.52
CA LYS A 29 0.56 9.67 -8.26
C LYS A 29 1.22 8.48 -7.59
N GLU A 30 2.43 8.10 -8.03
CA GLU A 30 3.19 7.04 -7.39
C GLU A 30 3.60 7.39 -5.95
N ILE A 31 3.97 8.64 -5.68
CA ILE A 31 4.29 9.11 -4.32
C ILE A 31 3.06 9.01 -3.41
N TRP A 32 1.87 9.38 -3.93
CA TRP A 32 0.62 9.26 -3.19
C TRP A 32 0.22 7.80 -2.95
N GLU A 33 0.37 6.92 -3.93
CA GLU A 33 0.09 5.49 -3.76
C GLU A 33 0.98 4.82 -2.70
N LEU A 34 2.22 5.30 -2.57
CA LEU A 34 3.13 4.81 -1.53
C LEU A 34 2.68 5.20 -0.12
N GLN A 35 1.86 6.23 0.06
CA GLN A 35 1.41 6.68 1.39
C GLN A 35 0.62 5.61 2.13
N ASP A 36 -0.38 5.00 1.47
CA ASP A 36 -1.16 3.91 2.06
C ASP A 36 -0.24 2.76 2.51
N ARG A 37 0.82 2.50 1.73
CA ARG A 37 1.78 1.42 2.03
C ARG A 37 2.73 1.77 3.16
N LEU A 38 3.06 3.06 3.33
CA LEU A 38 3.91 3.55 4.42
C LEU A 38 3.16 3.57 5.76
N GLU A 39 1.84 3.80 5.73
CA GLU A 39 0.97 3.79 6.91
C GLU A 39 0.80 2.38 7.51
N PHE A 40 0.58 1.37 6.66
CA PHE A 40 0.34 0.00 7.12
C PHE A 40 1.64 -0.81 7.21
N LYS A 41 2.19 -0.92 8.43
CA LYS A 41 3.43 -1.67 8.76
C LYS A 41 3.40 -3.19 8.52
N VAL A 42 2.31 -3.77 8.04
CA VAL A 42 2.07 -5.23 8.12
C VAL A 42 2.29 -5.94 6.78
N GLY A 43 3.29 -6.83 6.71
CA GLY A 43 3.40 -7.87 5.68
C GLY A 43 4.79 -8.05 5.05
N ARG A 44 4.89 -9.00 4.10
CA ARG A 44 6.09 -9.37 3.30
C ARG A 44 6.66 -8.29 2.35
N ARG A 45 6.19 -7.05 2.39
CA ARG A 45 6.45 -6.03 1.35
C ARG A 45 7.35 -4.81 1.71
N PRO A 46 7.75 -4.52 2.97
CA PRO A 46 8.49 -3.30 3.25
C PRO A 46 9.91 -3.28 2.62
N LEU A 47 10.57 -4.44 2.40
CA LEU A 47 11.85 -4.50 1.67
C LEU A 47 11.71 -3.97 0.23
N ARG A 48 10.65 -4.39 -0.47
CA ARG A 48 10.37 -3.91 -1.84
C ARG A 48 9.99 -2.44 -1.85
N LEU A 49 9.49 -1.91 -0.73
CA LEU A 49 9.18 -0.49 -0.60
C LEU A 49 10.46 0.34 -0.49
N LEU A 50 11.45 -0.13 0.28
CA LEU A 50 12.78 0.52 0.40
C LEU A 50 13.51 0.58 -0.95
N GLU A 51 13.36 -0.46 -1.78
CA GLU A 51 13.95 -0.53 -3.12
C GLU A 51 13.23 0.37 -4.16
N HIS A 52 12.07 0.95 -3.81
CA HIS A 52 11.29 1.74 -4.75
C HIS A 52 11.99 3.06 -5.08
N LYS A 53 12.13 3.38 -6.36
CA LYS A 53 12.82 4.60 -6.84
C LYS A 53 12.30 5.91 -6.23
N ARG A 54 11.02 5.92 -5.83
CA ARG A 54 10.31 7.09 -5.25
C ARG A 54 10.10 7.00 -3.74
N PHE A 55 10.69 6.00 -3.09
CA PHE A 55 10.57 5.82 -1.65
C PHE A 55 11.03 7.06 -0.87
N ARG A 56 12.16 7.68 -1.24
CA ARG A 56 12.64 8.88 -0.56
C ARG A 56 11.62 10.02 -0.59
N ALA A 57 11.07 10.32 -1.76
CA ALA A 57 10.06 11.37 -1.90
C ALA A 57 8.77 11.04 -1.13
N ALA A 58 8.35 9.77 -1.11
CA ALA A 58 7.19 9.33 -0.34
C ALA A 58 7.43 9.39 1.18
N TYR A 59 8.64 9.08 1.63
CA TYR A 59 9.05 9.20 3.02
C TYR A 59 9.12 10.67 3.46
N ASP A 60 9.70 11.55 2.65
CA ASP A 60 9.71 12.99 2.93
C ASP A 60 8.29 13.54 3.01
N PHE A 61 7.38 13.07 2.15
CA PHE A 61 5.97 13.43 2.24
C PHE A 61 5.28 12.88 3.49
N LEU A 62 5.64 11.67 3.95
CA LEU A 62 5.15 11.10 5.21
C LEU A 62 5.54 11.98 6.41
N LEU A 63 6.79 12.46 6.47
CA LEU A 63 7.25 13.36 7.54
C LEU A 63 6.52 14.70 7.53
N LEU A 64 6.12 15.19 6.37
CA LEU A 64 5.27 16.40 6.28
C LEU A 64 3.86 16.11 6.80
N ARG A 65 3.28 14.97 6.41
CA ARG A 65 1.95 14.57 6.88
C ARG A 65 1.89 14.29 8.37
N GLU A 66 2.97 13.76 8.95
CA GLU A 66 3.09 13.55 10.40
C GLU A 66 2.88 14.82 11.21
N LYS A 67 3.38 15.96 10.71
CA LYS A 67 3.21 17.25 11.39
C LYS A 67 1.76 17.69 11.52
N GLU A 68 0.91 17.24 10.59
CA GLU A 68 -0.52 17.54 10.55
C GLU A 68 -1.37 16.42 11.17
N ASP A 69 -0.91 15.16 11.12
CA ASP A 69 -1.59 13.99 11.69
C ASP A 69 -0.64 13.17 12.58
N SER A 70 -0.81 13.32 13.89
CA SER A 70 -0.03 12.61 14.91
C SER A 70 -0.20 11.09 14.88
N LYS A 71 -1.21 10.55 14.17
CA LYS A 71 -1.36 9.09 13.99
C LYS A 71 -0.23 8.51 13.12
N LEU A 72 0.43 9.35 12.33
CA LEU A 72 1.51 8.96 11.43
C LEU A 72 2.89 8.95 12.09
N THR A 73 3.01 9.42 13.34
CA THR A 73 4.28 9.44 14.09
C THR A 73 4.88 8.05 14.25
N GLU A 74 4.07 7.06 14.64
CA GLU A 74 4.57 5.71 14.85
C GLU A 74 5.08 5.07 13.53
N PRO A 75 4.38 5.18 12.37
CA PRO A 75 4.95 4.86 11.06
C PRO A 75 6.23 5.62 10.70
N ALA A 76 6.25 6.94 10.87
CA ALA A 76 7.38 7.80 10.51
C ALA A 76 8.66 7.43 11.28
N ASP A 77 8.55 7.29 12.60
CA ASP A 77 9.65 6.86 13.47
C ASP A 77 10.22 5.50 13.06
N TRP A 78 9.32 4.56 12.74
CA TRP A 78 9.74 3.22 12.33
C TRP A 78 10.54 3.25 11.03
N TRP A 79 10.05 3.98 10.01
CA TRP A 79 10.76 4.13 8.74
C TRP A 79 12.09 4.88 8.91
N THR A 80 12.14 5.86 9.80
CA THR A 80 13.38 6.58 10.16
C THR A 80 14.45 5.62 10.69
N ARG A 81 14.05 4.75 11.63
CA ARG A 81 14.97 3.77 12.25
C ARG A 81 15.48 2.79 11.22
N VAL A 82 14.59 2.18 10.43
CA VAL A 82 14.95 1.19 9.40
C VAL A 82 15.96 1.73 8.39
N GLN A 83 15.85 3.01 7.99
CA GLN A 83 16.80 3.62 7.05
C GLN A 83 18.23 3.71 7.60
N GLY A 84 18.40 3.84 8.92
CA GLY A 84 19.71 3.95 9.57
C GLY A 84 20.40 2.61 9.85
N GLU A 85 19.68 1.50 9.72
CA GLU A 85 20.17 0.16 10.06
C GLU A 85 20.85 -0.54 8.87
N SER A 86 21.69 -1.53 9.18
CA SER A 86 22.34 -2.35 8.14
C SER A 86 21.31 -3.22 7.38
N PRO A 87 21.59 -3.63 6.13
CA PRO A 87 20.64 -4.43 5.34
C PRO A 87 20.18 -5.73 6.03
N ASP A 88 21.04 -6.33 6.85
CA ASP A 88 20.72 -7.54 7.60
C ASP A 88 19.77 -7.24 8.77
N VAL A 89 20.04 -6.16 9.51
CA VAL A 89 19.17 -5.68 10.59
C VAL A 89 17.81 -5.22 10.05
N GLN A 90 17.78 -4.51 8.92
CA GLN A 90 16.55 -4.17 8.22
C GLN A 90 15.72 -5.43 7.94
N ARG A 91 16.33 -6.46 7.34
CA ARG A 91 15.64 -7.72 7.06
C ARG A 91 15.04 -8.35 8.34
N ASP A 92 15.77 -8.32 9.44
CA ASP A 92 15.32 -8.91 10.69
C ASP A 92 14.21 -8.09 11.36
N MET A 93 14.31 -6.75 11.39
CA MET A 93 13.24 -5.86 11.84
C MET A 93 11.94 -6.07 11.05
N LEU A 94 12.05 -6.30 9.75
CA LEU A 94 10.90 -6.56 8.89
C LEU A 94 10.32 -7.97 9.10
N LYS A 95 11.14 -8.99 9.39
CA LYS A 95 10.64 -10.33 9.75
C LYS A 95 9.84 -10.32 11.06
N LEU A 96 10.24 -9.50 12.03
CA LEU A 96 9.52 -9.37 13.32
C LEU A 96 8.09 -8.82 13.13
N LEU A 97 7.87 -7.95 12.14
CA LEU A 97 6.54 -7.46 11.78
C LEU A 97 5.64 -8.55 11.17
N ASP A 98 6.22 -9.49 10.42
CA ASP A 98 5.49 -10.62 9.81
C ASP A 98 5.14 -11.73 10.82
N SER A 99 5.87 -11.81 11.93
CA SER A 99 5.69 -12.83 12.99
C SER A 99 4.53 -12.54 13.96
N HIS A 100 3.85 -11.39 13.86
CA HIS A 100 2.60 -11.19 14.59
C HIS A 100 1.55 -12.19 14.08
N PRO A 101 0.96 -13.03 14.95
CA PRO A 101 0.12 -14.13 14.53
C PRO A 101 -1.10 -13.60 13.80
N LYS A 102 -1.10 -13.76 12.46
CA LYS A 102 -2.31 -13.65 11.65
C LYS A 102 -3.34 -14.56 12.30
N GLN A 103 -4.37 -13.98 12.92
CA GLN A 103 -5.54 -14.76 13.28
C GLN A 103 -5.97 -15.54 12.03
N PRO A 104 -6.14 -16.87 12.13
CA PRO A 104 -6.43 -17.69 10.98
C PRO A 104 -7.74 -17.18 10.38
N ARG A 105 -7.65 -16.52 9.22
CA ARG A 105 -8.81 -16.16 8.41
C ARG A 105 -9.57 -17.45 8.18
N ARG A 106 -10.69 -17.63 8.90
CA ARG A 106 -11.64 -18.74 8.70
C ARG A 106 -11.89 -18.84 7.20
N ARG A 107 -11.28 -19.83 6.55
CA ARG A 107 -11.61 -20.20 5.17
C ARG A 107 -13.11 -20.48 5.18
N LYS A 108 -13.90 -19.54 4.68
CA LYS A 108 -15.33 -19.74 4.43
C LYS A 108 -15.40 -20.95 3.50
N LYS A 109 -15.75 -22.13 4.05
CA LYS A 109 -16.01 -23.35 3.29
C LYS A 109 -17.02 -22.95 2.23
N ARG A 110 -16.60 -22.88 0.96
CA ARG A 110 -17.52 -22.82 -0.18
C ARG A 110 -18.38 -24.07 -0.07
N GLN A 111 -19.60 -23.92 0.46
CA GLN A 111 -20.62 -24.96 0.35
C GLN A 111 -20.83 -25.19 -1.14
N ARG A 112 -20.39 -26.34 -1.62
CA ARG A 112 -20.72 -26.82 -2.96
C ARG A 112 -22.23 -27.04 -2.96
N LYS A 113 -22.97 -26.19 -3.67
CA LYS A 113 -24.37 -26.47 -3.99
C LYS A 113 -24.40 -27.76 -4.83
N PRO A 114 -25.22 -28.75 -4.49
CA PRO A 114 -25.38 -29.94 -5.33
C PRO A 114 -26.01 -29.55 -6.67
N SER A 115 -25.48 -30.11 -7.76
CA SER A 115 -26.02 -29.96 -9.11
C SER A 115 -27.44 -30.55 -9.19
N PRO A 116 -28.36 -29.96 -9.97
CA PRO A 116 -29.69 -30.52 -10.16
C PRO A 116 -29.64 -31.85 -10.93
N PRO A 117 -30.62 -32.76 -10.74
CA PRO A 117 -30.67 -34.03 -11.46
C PRO A 117 -30.92 -33.80 -12.96
N PHE A 118 -30.22 -34.59 -13.77
CA PHE A 118 -30.42 -34.69 -15.21
C PHE A 118 -31.73 -35.46 -15.46
N GLU A 119 -32.80 -34.77 -15.88
CA GLU A 119 -33.96 -35.42 -16.50
C GLU A 119 -33.60 -35.78 -17.94
N SER A 120 -33.53 -37.07 -18.23
CA SER A 120 -33.49 -37.60 -19.60
C SER A 120 -34.87 -37.42 -20.25
N PRO A 121 -34.97 -37.04 -21.54
CA PRO A 121 -36.23 -37.05 -22.27
C PRO A 121 -36.64 -38.50 -22.55
N SER A 122 -37.83 -38.90 -22.10
CA SER A 122 -38.52 -40.08 -22.60
C SER A 122 -39.28 -39.73 -23.89
N GLU A 123 -39.27 -40.65 -24.85
CA GLU A 123 -40.21 -40.72 -25.98
C GLU A 123 -41.68 -40.67 -25.54
#